data_AF-A0A0E2Q5E0-F1
#
_entry.id   AF-A0A0E2Q5E0-F1
#
_cell.length_a   1.000
_cell.length_b   1.000
_cell.length_c   1.000
_cell.angle_alpha   90.00
_cell.angle_beta   90.00
_cell.angle_gamma   90.00
#
_symmetry.space_group_name_H-M   'P 1'
#
loop_
_entity.id
_entity.type
_entity.pdbx_description
1 polymer ?
#
loop_
_entity_poly.entity_id
_entity_poly.type
_entity_poly.pdbx_seq_one_letter_code
_entity_poly.pdbx_strand_id
1 'polypeptide(L)' 'MNTKIRSRTAFPRMLEETLFKAYQEGKRSVDFLLLFPVSEKDKDQIIAQTKAHSVVLDAKWRFGTVLFTAYIRH' A
#
# COMPACT_ATOMS: atom_id res chain seq x y z
N MET A 1 -0.57 10.23 9.22
CA MET A 1 0.10 10.82 8.03
C MET A 1 0.18 9.73 6.97
N ASN A 2 -0.29 9.99 5.75
CA ASN A 2 -0.32 8.99 4.69
C ASN A 2 1.06 8.87 4.05
N THR A 3 1.49 7.64 3.74
CA THR A 3 2.75 7.40 3.03
C THR A 3 2.58 7.82 1.58
N LYS A 4 3.34 8.83 1.15
CA LYS A 4 3.28 9.37 -0.21
C LYS A 4 4.30 8.67 -1.09
N ILE A 5 3.85 8.01 -2.16
CA ILE A 5 4.73 7.36 -3.14
C ILE A 5 4.58 8.10 -4.47
N ARG A 6 5.68 8.72 -4.93
CA ARG A 6 5.69 9.57 -6.13
C ARG A 6 6.12 8.86 -7.40
N SER A 7 6.76 7.69 -7.28
CA SER A 7 7.31 6.96 -8.41
C SER A 7 6.78 5.54 -8.45
N ARG A 8 6.35 5.12 -9.64
CA ARG A 8 5.97 3.72 -9.91
C ARG A 8 7.16 2.78 -9.74
N THR A 9 8.37 3.20 -10.12
CA THR A 9 9.57 2.36 -9.99
C THR A 9 9.99 2.17 -8.53
N ALA A 10 9.76 3.18 -7.69
CA ALA A 10 10.06 3.11 -6.26
C ALA A 10 8.95 2.40 -5.45
N PHE A 11 7.77 2.20 -6.04
CA PHE A 11 6.60 1.68 -5.33
C PHE A 11 6.85 0.35 -4.60
N PRO A 12 7.41 -0.71 -5.22
CA PRO A 12 7.58 -1.99 -4.53
C PRO A 12 8.43 -1.88 -3.27
N ARG A 13 9.56 -1.16 -3.36
CA ARG A 13 10.48 -0.96 -2.24
C ARG A 13 9.83 -0.14 -1.13
N MET A 14 9.21 1.00 -1.47
CA MET A 14 8.58 1.88 -0.48
C MET A 14 7.39 1.21 0.20
N LEU A 15 6.62 0.39 -0.54
CA LEU A 15 5.53 -0.40 0.00
C LEU A 15 6.04 -1.35 1.09
N GLU A 16 7.03 -2.17 0.74
CA GLU A 16 7.62 -3.15 1.65
C GLU A 16 8.18 -2.51 2.93
N GLU A 17 9.06 -1.50 2.78
CA GLU A 17 9.66 -0.76 3.90
C GLU A 17 8.59 -0.18 4.84
N THR A 18 7.51 0.37 4.27
CA THR A 18 6.43 0.99 5.05
C THR A 18 5.58 -0.06 5.77
N LEU A 19 5.26 -1.17 5.11
CA LEU A 19 4.47 -2.25 5.70
C LEU A 19 5.19 -2.90 6.88
N PHE A 20 6.48 -3.22 6.73
CA PHE A 20 7.28 -3.79 7.81
C PHE A 20 7.43 -2.82 8.98
N LYS A 21 7.70 -1.54 8.69
CA LYS A 21 7.77 -0.52 9.74
C LYS A 21 6.44 -0.40 10.49
N ALA A 22 5.32 -0.42 9.80
CA ALA A 22 4.01 -0.35 10.43
C ALA A 22 3.70 -1.56 11.31
N TYR A 23 4.08 -2.76 10.86
CA TYR A 23 3.97 -3.98 11.65
C TYR A 23 4.84 -3.92 12.91
N GLN A 24 6.10 -3.48 12.81
CA GLN A 24 6.98 -3.28 13.97
C GLN A 24 6.44 -2.26 14.96
N GLU A 25 5.80 -1.20 14.47
CA GLU A 25 5.18 -0.15 15.28
C GLU A 25 3.81 -0.55 15.85
N GLY A 26 3.31 -1.76 15.60
CA GLY A 26 2.01 -2.22 16.10
C GLY A 26 0.80 -1.53 15.45
N LYS A 27 0.97 -0.95 14.26
CA LYS A 27 -0.09 -0.20 13.58
C LYS A 27 -1.09 -1.16 12.96
N ARG A 28 -2.38 -0.89 13.16
CA ARG A 28 -3.48 -1.68 12.55
C ARG A 28 -3.64 -1.47 11.04
N SER A 29 -3.21 -0.32 10.52
CA SER A 29 -3.34 0.00 9.10
C SER A 29 -2.38 1.11 8.66
N VAL A 30 -2.15 1.19 7.35
CA VAL A 30 -1.36 2.22 6.69
C VAL A 30 -2.08 2.71 5.45
N ASP A 31 -2.16 4.03 5.28
CA ASP A 31 -2.68 4.66 4.07
C ASP A 31 -1.55 5.03 3.11
N PHE A 32 -1.69 4.61 1.86
CA PHE A 32 -0.78 4.93 0.76
C PHE A 32 -1.44 5.91 -0.20
N LEU A 33 -0.78 7.05 -0.42
CA LEU A 33 -1.15 8.04 -1.42
C LEU A 33 -0.21 7.89 -2.63
N LEU A 34 -0.75 7.45 -3.76
CA LEU A 34 -0.02 7.30 -5.01
C LEU A 34 -0.10 8.60 -5.81
N LEU A 35 1.06 9.18 -6.09
CA LEU A 35 1.21 10.43 -6.84
C LEU A 35 1.77 10.17 -8.24
N PHE A 36 1.44 9.01 -8.82
CA PHE A 36 1.74 8.64 -10.20
C PHE A 36 0.49 8.04 -10.85
N PRO A 37 0.36 8.08 -12.19
CA PRO A 37 -0.78 7.52 -12.88
C PRO A 37 -0.93 6.00 -12.62
N VAL A 38 -2.14 5.61 -12.25
CA VAL A 38 -2.55 4.21 -12.02
C VAL A 38 -3.79 3.96 -12.85
N SER A 39 -3.71 3.02 -13.79
CA SER A 39 -4.86 2.59 -14.58
C SER A 39 -5.74 1.63 -13.78
N GLU A 40 -6.96 1.37 -14.24
CA GLU A 40 -7.84 0.38 -13.58
C GLU A 40 -7.22 -1.03 -13.56
N LYS A 41 -6.43 -1.43 -14.57
CA LYS A 41 -5.70 -2.70 -14.57
C LYS A 41 -4.60 -2.73 -13.50
N ASP A 42 -3.91 -1.61 -13.31
CA ASP A 42 -2.85 -1.50 -12.31
C ASP A 42 -3.41 -1.56 -10.87
N LYS A 43 -4.67 -1.15 -10.66
CA LYS A 43 -5.30 -1.18 -9.32
C LYS A 43 -5.34 -2.56 -8.72
N ASP A 44 -5.78 -3.54 -9.49
CA ASP A 44 -5.90 -4.92 -9.02
C ASP A 44 -4.51 -5.51 -8.77
N GLN A 45 -3.55 -5.20 -9.64
CA GLN A 45 -2.16 -5.62 -9.48
C GLN A 45 -1.52 -5.03 -8.21
N ILE A 46 -1.74 -3.75 -7.92
CA ILE A 46 -1.22 -3.07 -6.71
C ILE A 46 -1.81 -3.70 -5.44
N ILE A 47 -3.11 -3.99 -5.43
CA ILE A 47 -3.77 -4.63 -4.29
C ILE A 47 -3.27 -6.07 -4.11
N ALA A 48 -3.15 -6.83 -5.19
CA ALA A 48 -2.60 -8.18 -5.14
C ALA A 48 -1.15 -8.18 -4.62
N GLN A 49 -0.31 -7.28 -5.12
CA GLN A 49 1.07 -7.10 -4.66
C GLN A 49 1.11 -6.74 -3.16
N THR A 50 0.25 -5.83 -2.70
CA THR A 50 0.17 -5.45 -1.27
C THR A 50 -0.24 -6.64 -0.41
N LYS A 51 -1.26 -7.39 -0.82
CA LYS A 51 -1.75 -8.59 -0.11
C LYS A 51 -0.77 -9.76 -0.09
N ALA A 52 0.20 -9.78 -1.02
CA ALA A 52 1.24 -10.80 -1.06
C ALA A 52 2.22 -10.71 0.14
N HIS A 53 2.24 -9.58 0.85
CA HIS A 53 3.12 -9.39 2.01
C HIS A 53 2.51 -10.08 3.24
N SER A 54 3.30 -10.91 3.93
CA SER A 54 2.82 -11.73 5.06
C SER A 54 2.25 -10.92 6.24
N VAL A 55 2.72 -9.68 6.41
CA VAL A 55 2.27 -8.72 7.43
C VAL A 55 0.95 -8.05 7.08
N VAL A 56 0.39 -8.26 5.89
CA VAL A 56 -0.86 -7.64 5.44
C VAL A 56 -2.03 -8.62 5.64
N LEU A 57 -3.07 -8.16 6.31
CA LEU A 57 -4.35 -8.87 6.45
C LEU A 57 -5.23 -8.67 5.23
N ASP A 58 -5.36 -7.42 4.77
CA ASP A 58 -6.18 -7.04 3.62
C ASP A 58 -5.70 -5.70 3.07
N ALA A 59 -6.08 -5.36 1.84
CA ALA A 59 -5.79 -4.06 1.24
C ALA A 59 -6.96 -3.63 0.36
N LYS A 60 -7.36 -2.34 0.44
CA LYS A 60 -8.51 -1.81 -0.28
C LYS A 60 -8.26 -0.40 -0.79
N TRP A 61 -8.70 -0.13 -2.02
CA TRP A 61 -8.84 1.23 -2.54
C TRP A 61 -9.87 2.02 -1.73
N ARG A 62 -9.60 3.30 -1.51
CA ARG A 62 -10.50 4.23 -0.82
C ARG A 62 -10.99 5.33 -1.73
N PHE A 63 -10.12 5.80 -2.62
CA PHE A 63 -10.43 6.90 -3.52
C PHE A 63 -9.80 6.67 -4.89
N GLY A 64 -10.64 6.28 -5.86
CA GLY A 64 -10.24 6.02 -7.23
C GLY A 64 -8.99 5.14 -7.32
N THR A 65 -7.97 5.66 -8.02
CA THR A 65 -6.66 5.03 -8.22
C THR A 65 -5.55 5.70 -7.39
N VAL A 66 -5.91 6.61 -6.48
CA VAL A 66 -4.97 7.54 -5.83
C VAL A 66 -4.68 7.14 -4.40
N LEU A 67 -5.64 6.54 -3.69
CA LEU A 67 -5.48 6.18 -2.28
C LEU A 67 -5.97 4.77 -1.98
N PHE A 68 -5.12 3.97 -1.35
CA PHE A 68 -5.48 2.67 -0.78
C PHE A 68 -4.97 2.51 0.65
N THR A 69 -5.66 1.68 1.43
CA THR A 69 -5.27 1.32 2.79
C THR A 69 -4.81 -0.13 2.81
N ALA A 70 -3.67 -0.41 3.43
CA ALA A 70 -3.26 -1.75 3.83
C ALA A 70 -3.58 -1.96 5.31
N TYR A 71 -4.25 -3.05 5.62
CA TYR A 71 -4.53 -3.50 6.97
C TYR A 71 -3.46 -4.48 7.40
N ILE A 72 -2.89 -4.27 8.59
CA ILE A 72 -1.76 -5.05 9.08
C ILE A 72 -2.29 -6.20 9.94
N ARG A 73 -1.70 -7.38 9.76
CA ARG A 73 -2.00 -8.59 10.52
C ARG A 73 -1.30 -8.47 11.89
N HIS A 74 -2.08 -8.58 12.97
CA HIS A 74 -1.63 -8.66 14.36
C HIS A 74 -2.39 -9.79 15.05
#